data_AF-A0A9X2VHT1-F1
#
_entry.id   AF-A0A9X2VHT1-F1
#
_cell.length_a   1.000
_cell.length_b   1.000
_cell.length_c   1.000
_cell.angle_alpha   90.00
_cell.angle_beta   90.00
_cell.angle_gamma   90.00
#
_symmetry.space_group_name_H-M   'P 1'
#
loop_
_entity.id
_entity.type
_entity.pdbx_description
1 polymer ?
#
loop_
_entity_poly.entity_id
_entity_poly.type
_entity_poly.pdbx_seq_one_letter_code
_entity_poly.pdbx_strand_id
1 'polypeptide(L)'
;MTRTGGRHQISSRTKIASIGAAVAIAAGAVVVVTATSDDQASADGVDISNFVDITTVQPNVKQVKKQGNASRGTFTVDCGVNENEHFNGDNFIAAPGVENGAEHLHDYVGNLSTNANSTNESLQAAGTTCKNGDKSTYFWPVIRIDTADEEENEVDAAAAQAQDQQAAADANARKKGRPQLVCPDIASKLDEVPDEAQADVDKALEEVDKVTEEAEQKLPAAVDANAVDAQVVNPLLEKRKAILDRMTLALGRPGRQPIDFGALSRCSVKPPGQPSPIGDGSENGDKPPVEADPGNEPDENQELPGNDGEIQQPLKAELTFRGSPVGKVTAMPKFLKILYGDAKISINGTKNARDSWTCEGFEDKVQLAKYVICPEGKKVKRIHDFPSCWDGKNTDSANHRTHIVFPDAATGKCAEGFKAVPQLRTTLTYDIPRDIQVKGQYKVDSFPNEDHNPVSDHDDFANVMSQKIMNRLVNCVNKGKTCKE
;
A
#
# COMPACT_ATOMS: atom_id res chain seq x y z
N MET A 1 26.81 2.59 80.51
CA MET A 1 25.51 2.28 79.89
C MET A 1 25.74 1.19 78.85
N THR A 2 25.16 0.01 79.13
CA THR A 2 24.78 -1.14 78.25
C THR A 2 25.54 -1.32 76.91
N ARG A 3 26.51 -2.24 76.77
CA ARG A 3 26.46 -3.73 76.61
C ARG A 3 25.86 -4.27 75.30
N THR A 4 26.78 -4.82 74.48
CA THR A 4 26.79 -6.15 73.80
C THR A 4 25.78 -6.42 72.67
N GLY A 5 26.12 -6.99 71.51
CA GLY A 5 27.26 -7.81 71.11
C GLY A 5 26.75 -9.18 70.59
N GLY A 6 27.28 -9.65 69.46
CA GLY A 6 27.38 -11.09 69.17
C GLY A 6 26.47 -11.68 68.07
N ARG A 7 27.09 -11.94 66.92
CA ARG A 7 26.73 -12.97 65.93
C ARG A 7 26.68 -14.37 66.56
N HIS A 8 25.87 -15.28 66.00
CA HIS A 8 26.25 -16.69 65.82
C HIS A 8 25.45 -17.35 64.68
N GLN A 9 26.17 -17.99 63.76
CA GLN A 9 25.67 -19.07 62.89
C GLN A 9 25.62 -20.39 63.70
N ILE A 10 24.84 -21.38 63.21
CA ILE A 10 25.24 -22.79 62.91
C ILE A 10 24.04 -23.77 63.03
N SER A 11 23.72 -24.42 61.89
CA SER A 11 23.54 -25.87 61.67
C SER A 11 22.44 -26.70 62.36
N SER A 12 21.58 -27.27 61.50
CA SER A 12 21.31 -28.72 61.31
C SER A 12 20.24 -29.50 62.09
N ARG A 13 19.71 -30.48 61.33
CA ARG A 13 19.16 -31.81 61.67
C ARG A 13 17.65 -31.96 61.87
N THR A 14 17.03 -32.43 60.79
CA THR A 14 16.21 -33.65 60.67
C THR A 14 15.66 -34.25 61.97
N LYS A 15 14.33 -34.33 62.09
CA LYS A 15 13.63 -35.48 62.70
C LYS A 15 12.31 -35.78 61.99
N ILE A 16 12.25 -36.99 61.47
CA ILE A 16 11.04 -37.71 61.07
C ILE A 16 10.31 -38.13 62.35
N ALA A 17 9.00 -37.93 62.40
CA ALA A 17 8.11 -38.62 63.33
C ALA A 17 6.76 -38.85 62.64
N SER A 18 6.53 -40.10 62.26
CA SER A 18 5.25 -40.64 61.80
C SER A 18 4.48 -41.19 63.01
N ILE A 19 3.24 -40.74 63.21
CA ILE A 19 2.18 -41.49 63.90
C ILE A 19 0.90 -41.27 63.10
N GLY A 20 0.36 -42.36 62.55
CA GLY A 20 -0.88 -42.38 61.82
C GLY A 20 -2.11 -42.40 62.74
N ALA A 21 -3.21 -41.90 62.19
CA ALA A 21 -4.55 -42.42 62.46
C ALA A 21 -5.33 -42.34 61.15
N ALA A 22 -5.75 -43.49 60.66
CA ALA A 22 -6.56 -43.67 59.47
C ALA A 22 -8.01 -43.29 59.76
N VAL A 23 -8.62 -42.51 58.87
CA VAL A 23 -10.06 -42.59 58.57
C VAL A 23 -10.20 -42.51 57.04
N ALA A 24 -10.67 -43.60 56.46
CA ALA A 24 -11.00 -43.70 55.05
C ALA A 24 -12.40 -43.15 54.79
N ILE A 25 -12.53 -42.15 53.92
CA ILE A 25 -13.73 -41.92 53.12
C ILE A 25 -13.26 -41.56 51.71
N ALA A 26 -13.77 -42.31 50.74
CA ALA A 26 -13.43 -42.26 49.33
C ALA A 26 -13.82 -40.93 48.67
N ALA A 27 -12.88 -40.33 47.94
CA ALA A 27 -13.13 -39.47 46.78
C ALA A 27 -11.85 -39.46 45.92
N GLY A 28 -12.02 -39.53 44.60
CA GLY A 28 -10.95 -39.80 43.63
C GLY A 28 -9.74 -38.86 43.74
N ALA A 29 -8.56 -39.45 43.55
CA ALA A 29 -7.31 -38.72 43.44
C ALA A 29 -7.31 -37.87 42.15
N VAL A 30 -7.39 -36.55 42.30
CA VAL A 30 -6.90 -35.61 41.27
C VAL A 30 -5.38 -35.60 41.41
N VAL A 31 -4.70 -36.23 40.46
CA VAL A 31 -3.25 -36.06 40.29
C VAL A 31 -3.08 -34.68 39.66
N VAL A 32 -2.66 -33.69 40.47
CA VAL A 32 -2.13 -32.44 39.93
C VAL A 32 -0.73 -32.76 39.40
N VAL A 33 -0.65 -33.08 38.11
CA VAL A 33 0.61 -33.04 37.39
C VAL A 33 0.90 -31.56 37.19
N THR A 34 1.82 -31.00 37.97
CA THR A 34 2.49 -29.77 37.58
C THR A 34 3.37 -30.14 36.39
N ALA A 35 2.79 -30.13 35.19
CA ALA A 35 3.56 -30.00 33.98
C ALA A 35 4.21 -28.62 34.07
N THR A 36 5.50 -28.60 34.40
CA THR A 36 6.35 -27.47 34.04
C THR A 36 6.54 -27.63 32.53
N SER A 37 5.66 -27.00 31.76
CA SER A 37 6.04 -26.62 30.41
C SER A 37 7.22 -25.67 30.59
N ASP A 38 8.37 -26.05 30.03
CA ASP A 38 9.40 -25.08 29.67
C ASP A 38 8.77 -24.17 28.60
N ASP A 39 8.02 -23.17 29.04
CA ASP A 39 7.65 -22.05 28.21
C ASP A 39 8.92 -21.21 28.03
N GLN A 40 9.67 -21.50 26.98
CA GLN A 40 10.64 -20.55 26.45
C GLN A 40 9.85 -19.30 26.05
N ALA A 41 10.11 -18.20 26.75
CA ALA A 41 9.67 -16.88 26.34
C ALA A 41 10.16 -16.64 24.90
N SER A 42 9.23 -16.55 23.96
CA SER A 42 9.54 -16.12 22.60
C SER A 42 9.75 -14.62 22.66
N ALA A 43 10.94 -14.14 22.31
CA ALA A 43 11.05 -12.81 21.74
C ALA A 43 10.12 -12.75 20.50
N ASP A 44 9.46 -11.62 20.24
CA ASP A 44 8.51 -11.43 19.13
C ASP A 44 9.19 -11.39 17.73
N GLY A 45 10.30 -12.11 17.59
CA GLY A 45 10.92 -12.45 16.32
C GLY A 45 10.08 -13.47 15.56
N VAL A 46 10.01 -13.31 14.24
CA VAL A 46 9.30 -14.27 13.39
C VAL A 46 10.03 -15.61 13.43
N ASP A 47 9.29 -16.71 13.52
CA ASP A 47 9.83 -18.07 13.41
C ASP A 47 10.84 -18.15 12.25
N ILE A 48 12.08 -18.55 12.55
CA ILE A 48 13.16 -18.69 11.55
C ILE A 48 12.77 -19.62 10.40
N SER A 49 11.80 -20.51 10.60
CA SER A 49 11.22 -21.35 9.55
C SER A 49 10.61 -20.51 8.42
N ASN A 50 10.22 -19.26 8.68
CA ASN A 50 9.75 -18.28 7.70
C ASN A 50 10.86 -17.61 6.88
N PHE A 51 12.11 -17.98 7.09
CA PHE A 51 13.25 -17.47 6.32
C PHE A 51 13.81 -18.52 5.39
N VAL A 52 14.31 -18.09 4.23
CA VAL A 52 14.98 -18.97 3.29
C VAL A 52 16.28 -18.34 2.78
N ASP A 53 17.35 -19.14 2.72
CA ASP A 53 18.56 -18.74 2.01
C ASP A 53 18.28 -18.70 0.50
N ILE A 54 18.32 -17.50 -0.08
CA ILE A 54 17.99 -17.27 -1.50
C ILE A 54 18.88 -18.06 -2.47
N THR A 55 20.07 -18.49 -2.05
CA THR A 55 20.98 -19.29 -2.87
C THR A 55 20.46 -20.71 -3.07
N THR A 56 19.63 -21.20 -2.15
CA THR A 56 19.00 -22.53 -2.21
C THR A 56 17.74 -22.56 -3.06
N VAL A 57 17.13 -21.39 -3.30
CA VAL A 57 15.90 -21.26 -4.08
C VAL A 57 16.19 -21.34 -5.57
N GLN A 58 15.33 -22.03 -6.32
CA GLN A 58 15.38 -22.09 -7.78
C GLN A 58 14.73 -20.84 -8.39
N PRO A 59 15.21 -20.37 -9.56
CA PRO A 59 14.55 -19.29 -10.29
C PRO A 59 13.07 -19.59 -10.54
N ASN A 60 12.21 -18.64 -10.20
CA ASN A 60 10.76 -18.78 -10.29
C ASN A 60 10.07 -17.62 -11.03
N VAL A 61 10.82 -16.56 -11.36
CA VAL A 61 10.30 -15.45 -12.16
C VAL A 61 10.24 -15.84 -13.64
N LYS A 62 9.03 -15.87 -14.18
CA LYS A 62 8.80 -16.14 -15.61
C LYS A 62 8.95 -14.86 -16.43
N GLN A 63 9.95 -14.84 -17.30
CA GLN A 63 10.15 -13.74 -18.24
C GLN A 63 9.26 -13.93 -19.49
N VAL A 64 8.28 -13.05 -19.66
CA VAL A 64 7.41 -13.06 -20.84
C VAL A 64 8.18 -12.59 -22.07
N LYS A 65 8.14 -13.38 -23.15
CA LYS A 65 8.79 -13.02 -24.42
C LYS A 65 8.09 -11.81 -25.05
N LYS A 66 8.85 -10.71 -25.21
CA LYS A 66 8.37 -9.49 -25.88
C LYS A 66 8.09 -9.74 -27.37
N GLN A 67 6.90 -9.37 -27.83
CA GLN A 67 6.48 -9.42 -29.22
C GLN A 67 7.04 -8.23 -30.04
N GLY A 68 6.87 -8.26 -31.37
CA GLY A 68 7.44 -7.25 -32.26
C GLY A 68 6.92 -5.83 -32.01
N ASN A 69 5.66 -5.68 -31.59
CA ASN A 69 4.99 -4.42 -31.29
C ASN A 69 5.00 -4.04 -29.79
N ALA A 70 5.82 -4.73 -28.96
CA ALA A 70 5.88 -4.49 -27.52
C ALA A 70 6.22 -3.03 -27.17
N SER A 71 5.64 -2.53 -26.08
CA SER A 71 6.09 -1.32 -25.40
C SER A 71 7.27 -1.69 -24.52
N ARG A 72 8.47 -1.29 -24.93
CA ARG A 72 9.74 -1.81 -24.37
C ARG A 72 10.38 -0.89 -23.33
N GLY A 73 9.91 0.34 -23.25
CA GLY A 73 10.53 1.37 -22.44
C GLY A 73 10.14 1.29 -20.97
N THR A 74 10.78 2.14 -20.19
CA THR A 74 10.58 2.28 -18.75
C THR A 74 10.58 3.76 -18.38
N PHE A 75 9.81 4.11 -17.36
CA PHE A 75 9.76 5.46 -16.82
C PHE A 75 9.83 5.36 -15.30
N THR A 76 10.88 5.90 -14.70
CA THR A 76 11.10 5.85 -13.25
C THR A 76 10.85 7.21 -12.63
N VAL A 77 10.07 7.25 -11.55
CA VAL A 77 9.80 8.46 -10.76
C VAL A 77 10.62 8.41 -9.47
N ASP A 78 11.31 9.51 -9.15
CA ASP A 78 12.04 9.68 -7.91
C ASP A 78 11.20 10.44 -6.87
N CYS A 79 10.69 9.72 -5.88
CA CYS A 79 9.90 10.25 -4.75
C CYS A 79 10.60 10.15 -3.40
N GLY A 80 11.89 9.83 -3.39
CA GLY A 80 12.65 9.61 -2.15
C GLY A 80 12.29 8.30 -1.44
N VAL A 81 12.61 8.25 -0.15
CA VAL A 81 12.48 7.07 0.72
C VAL A 81 11.77 7.41 2.03
N ASN A 82 10.81 8.34 1.96
CA ASN A 82 10.05 8.86 3.11
C ASN A 82 10.92 9.52 4.18
N GLU A 83 11.86 10.38 3.77
CA GLU A 83 12.71 11.18 4.69
C GLU A 83 11.89 12.14 5.58
N ASN A 84 10.61 12.37 5.22
CA ASN A 84 9.66 13.18 5.97
C ASN A 84 8.84 12.37 6.99
N GLU A 85 9.15 11.07 7.17
CA GLU A 85 8.59 10.19 8.21
C GLU A 85 7.06 10.17 8.23
N HIS A 86 6.45 10.16 7.05
CA HIS A 86 5.02 9.96 6.93
C HIS A 86 4.71 8.48 7.12
N PHE A 87 4.49 8.10 8.37
CA PHE A 87 3.96 6.81 8.77
C PHE A 87 2.55 6.99 9.32
N ASN A 88 1.62 6.15 8.89
CA ASN A 88 0.29 6.09 9.49
C ASN A 88 -0.27 4.68 9.30
N GLY A 89 -1.19 4.29 10.19
CA GLY A 89 -1.93 3.03 10.10
C GLY A 89 -3.25 3.18 9.33
N ASP A 90 -3.40 4.29 8.60
CA ASP A 90 -4.59 4.53 7.80
C ASP A 90 -4.46 3.85 6.43
N ASN A 91 -5.57 3.40 5.86
CA ASN A 91 -5.61 3.02 4.45
C ASN A 91 -6.86 3.60 3.78
N PHE A 92 -6.72 4.73 3.10
CA PHE A 92 -7.85 5.41 2.44
C PHE A 92 -8.36 4.71 1.17
N ILE A 93 -7.64 3.69 0.67
CA ILE A 93 -8.09 2.85 -0.43
C ILE A 93 -8.98 1.75 0.12
N ALA A 94 -8.47 0.95 1.05
CA ALA A 94 -9.12 -0.22 1.59
C ALA A 94 -10.09 0.07 2.75
N ALA A 95 -9.87 1.11 3.56
CA ALA A 95 -10.70 1.46 4.72
C ALA A 95 -10.96 2.99 4.79
N PRO A 96 -11.62 3.58 3.77
CA PRO A 96 -11.80 5.03 3.69
C PRO A 96 -12.60 5.60 4.87
N GLY A 97 -12.03 6.60 5.54
CA GLY A 97 -12.61 7.29 6.69
C GLY A 97 -12.52 6.53 8.01
N VAL A 98 -11.77 5.42 8.05
CA VAL A 98 -11.46 4.66 9.26
C VAL A 98 -10.03 4.97 9.66
N GLU A 99 -9.86 5.73 10.74
CA GLU A 99 -8.56 5.96 11.35
C GLU A 99 -7.99 4.63 11.86
N ASN A 100 -6.69 4.43 11.62
CA ASN A 100 -5.98 3.18 11.87
C ASN A 100 -6.63 1.94 11.21
N GLY A 101 -7.35 2.12 10.09
CA GLY A 101 -8.07 1.03 9.43
C GLY A 101 -7.18 -0.07 8.83
N ALA A 102 -5.87 0.15 8.73
CA ALA A 102 -4.89 -0.87 8.37
C ALA A 102 -4.41 -1.68 9.57
N GLU A 103 -4.51 -1.17 10.80
CA GLU A 103 -4.02 -1.84 12.02
C GLU A 103 -2.51 -2.18 12.01
N HIS A 104 -1.75 -1.59 11.09
CA HIS A 104 -0.31 -1.68 10.96
C HIS A 104 0.22 -0.47 10.21
N LEU A 105 1.49 -0.09 10.38
CA LEU A 105 2.00 1.13 9.76
C LEU A 105 2.40 0.92 8.30
N HIS A 106 2.01 1.88 7.46
CA HIS A 106 2.52 2.04 6.12
C HIS A 106 3.58 3.14 6.05
N ASP A 107 4.57 2.91 5.19
CA ASP A 107 5.56 3.87 4.74
C ASP A 107 5.06 4.56 3.46
N TYR A 108 5.06 5.89 3.42
CA TYR A 108 4.47 6.67 2.33
C TYR A 108 5.49 7.51 1.56
N VAL A 109 5.41 7.46 0.23
CA VAL A 109 6.06 8.45 -0.65
C VAL A 109 5.08 9.06 -1.65
N GLY A 110 5.45 10.22 -2.18
CA GLY A 110 4.62 11.00 -3.08
C GLY A 110 3.71 11.94 -2.33
N ASN A 111 2.40 11.68 -2.33
CA ASN A 111 1.40 12.58 -1.77
C ASN A 111 1.60 12.91 -0.27
N LEU A 112 1.71 14.20 0.05
CA LEU A 112 1.96 14.67 1.42
C LEU A 112 0.70 14.80 2.30
N SER A 113 -0.49 14.51 1.76
CA SER A 113 -1.77 14.67 2.49
C SER A 113 -2.45 13.37 2.88
N THR A 114 -1.85 12.24 2.54
CA THR A 114 -2.49 10.92 2.71
C THR A 114 -2.80 10.64 4.18
N ASN A 115 -3.99 10.13 4.44
CA ASN A 115 -4.51 9.66 5.73
C ASN A 115 -5.91 9.06 5.50
N ALA A 116 -6.56 8.55 6.54
CA ALA A 116 -7.87 7.91 6.48
C ALA A 116 -8.94 8.75 5.79
N ASN A 117 -8.86 10.09 5.93
CA ASN A 117 -9.84 11.04 5.42
C ASN A 117 -9.53 11.56 4.01
N SER A 118 -8.50 11.03 3.36
CA SER A 118 -8.07 11.48 2.04
C SER A 118 -9.17 11.30 0.99
N THR A 119 -9.35 12.35 0.19
CA THR A 119 -10.26 12.38 -0.95
C THR A 119 -9.47 12.69 -2.22
N ASN A 120 -10.08 12.47 -3.39
CA ASN A 120 -9.47 12.86 -4.67
C ASN A 120 -9.07 14.35 -4.67
N GLU A 121 -9.92 15.21 -4.08
CA GLU A 121 -9.68 16.64 -3.98
C GLU A 121 -8.50 16.96 -3.04
N SER A 122 -8.41 16.30 -1.88
CA SER A 122 -7.29 16.53 -0.95
C SER A 122 -5.98 16.08 -1.56
N LEU A 123 -5.95 14.89 -2.16
CA LEU A 123 -4.77 14.33 -2.81
C LEU A 123 -4.31 15.22 -3.97
N GLN A 124 -5.23 15.73 -4.79
CA GLN A 124 -4.89 16.61 -5.90
C GLN A 124 -4.41 17.99 -5.44
N ALA A 125 -4.93 18.51 -4.34
CA ALA A 125 -4.50 19.79 -3.77
C ALA A 125 -3.13 19.71 -3.07
N ALA A 126 -2.71 18.52 -2.66
CA ALA A 126 -1.51 18.31 -1.85
C ALA A 126 -0.20 18.68 -2.56
N GLY A 127 0.85 18.87 -1.74
CA GLY A 127 2.24 18.77 -2.19
C GLY A 127 2.67 17.32 -2.41
N THR A 128 3.91 17.13 -2.86
CA THR A 128 4.48 15.79 -3.09
C THR A 128 5.98 15.74 -2.79
N THR A 129 6.49 14.57 -2.41
CA THR A 129 7.92 14.28 -2.34
C THR A 129 8.53 13.98 -3.72
N CYS A 130 7.72 13.70 -4.74
CA CYS A 130 8.19 13.36 -6.08
C CYS A 130 8.81 14.56 -6.81
N LYS A 131 10.04 14.41 -7.29
CA LYS A 131 10.81 15.48 -7.96
C LYS A 131 10.15 16.04 -9.21
N ASN A 132 9.39 15.19 -9.91
CA ASN A 132 8.70 15.56 -11.15
C ASN A 132 7.30 16.15 -10.91
N GLY A 133 6.89 16.33 -9.65
CA GLY A 133 5.57 16.85 -9.27
C GLY A 133 4.44 15.83 -9.33
N ASP A 134 4.74 14.53 -9.46
CA ASP A 134 3.75 13.47 -9.34
C ASP A 134 3.11 13.48 -7.94
N LYS A 135 1.80 13.68 -7.85
CA LYS A 135 1.06 13.71 -6.59
C LYS A 135 0.49 12.34 -6.20
N SER A 136 0.84 11.28 -6.90
CA SER A 136 0.37 9.93 -6.60
C SER A 136 0.79 9.50 -5.20
N THR A 137 0.02 8.60 -4.61
CA THR A 137 0.36 7.96 -3.35
C THR A 137 0.91 6.57 -3.63
N TYR A 138 2.08 6.28 -3.07
CA TYR A 138 2.72 4.95 -3.08
C TYR A 138 2.99 4.56 -1.64
N PHE A 139 2.52 3.40 -1.21
CA PHE A 139 2.68 3.02 0.19
C PHE A 139 2.63 1.52 0.43
N TRP A 140 3.49 1.07 1.35
CA TRP A 140 3.74 -0.33 1.66
C TRP A 140 3.91 -0.50 3.18
N PRO A 141 3.61 -1.67 3.75
CA PRO A 141 3.82 -1.90 5.17
C PRO A 141 5.31 -1.75 5.51
N VAL A 142 5.60 -1.17 6.67
CA VAL A 142 6.98 -0.99 7.15
C VAL A 142 7.65 -2.33 7.42
N ILE A 143 8.98 -2.31 7.50
CA ILE A 143 9.78 -3.43 8.01
C ILE A 143 10.27 -3.04 9.40
N ARG A 144 10.21 -3.95 10.35
CA ARG A 144 10.82 -3.77 11.67
C ARG A 144 11.98 -4.71 11.88
N ILE A 145 12.97 -4.25 12.64
CA ILE A 145 13.98 -5.10 13.25
C ILE A 145 13.71 -5.11 14.75
N ASP A 146 13.50 -6.30 15.29
CA ASP A 146 13.35 -6.50 16.72
C ASP A 146 14.57 -7.27 17.26
N THR A 147 15.35 -6.57 18.07
CA THR A 147 16.55 -7.10 18.72
C THR A 147 16.46 -7.08 20.24
N ALA A 148 15.28 -6.81 20.81
CA ALA A 148 15.13 -6.81 22.26
C ALA A 148 15.51 -8.21 22.80
N ASP A 149 16.55 -8.25 23.63
CA ASP A 149 17.08 -9.48 24.20
C ASP A 149 16.03 -10.18 25.07
N GLU A 150 16.09 -11.51 25.12
CA GLU A 150 15.24 -12.46 25.85
C GLU A 150 15.12 -12.22 27.39
N GLU A 151 15.60 -11.10 27.95
CA GLU A 151 15.73 -10.87 29.41
C GLU A 151 15.11 -9.58 29.99
N GLU A 152 14.53 -8.65 29.22
CA GLU A 152 14.16 -7.30 29.77
C GLU A 152 12.67 -6.88 29.77
N ASN A 153 11.72 -7.76 29.41
CA ASN A 153 10.29 -7.41 29.38
C ASN A 153 9.50 -7.93 30.59
N GLU A 154 9.68 -7.32 31.77
CA GLU A 154 8.72 -7.50 32.89
C GLU A 154 8.39 -6.23 33.71
N VAL A 155 8.89 -5.03 33.39
CA VAL A 155 8.76 -3.88 34.32
C VAL A 155 7.94 -2.67 33.88
N ASP A 156 7.60 -2.47 32.60
CA ASP A 156 7.01 -1.18 32.18
C ASP A 156 5.52 -1.20 31.79
N ALA A 157 4.84 -2.36 31.79
CA ALA A 157 3.42 -2.44 31.42
C ALA A 157 2.42 -2.02 32.52
N ALA A 158 2.88 -1.60 33.71
CA ALA A 158 1.99 -1.42 34.88
C ALA A 158 1.72 0.03 35.29
N ALA A 159 2.22 1.05 34.59
CA ALA A 159 2.24 2.43 35.12
C ALA A 159 1.44 3.50 34.37
N ALA A 160 0.67 3.18 33.32
CA ALA A 160 -0.05 4.21 32.54
C ALA A 160 -1.58 3.98 32.49
N GLN A 161 -2.24 4.08 33.64
CA GLN A 161 -3.69 4.27 33.71
C GLN A 161 -4.00 5.46 34.62
N ALA A 162 -4.28 6.63 34.04
CA ALA A 162 -5.24 7.63 34.54
C ALA A 162 -5.30 8.86 33.62
N GLN A 163 -6.48 9.08 33.01
CA GLN A 163 -7.20 10.36 32.81
C GLN A 163 -7.83 10.57 31.41
N ASP A 164 -9.07 10.07 31.32
CA ASP A 164 -10.31 10.74 30.91
C ASP A 164 -10.35 11.61 29.63
N GLN A 165 -10.89 10.98 28.58
CA GLN A 165 -12.15 11.33 27.91
C GLN A 165 -12.68 12.77 28.09
N GLN A 166 -12.57 13.60 27.04
CA GLN A 166 -13.67 14.46 26.55
C GLN A 166 -13.31 15.17 25.22
N ALA A 167 -13.26 14.47 24.08
CA ALA A 167 -13.21 15.14 22.76
C ALA A 167 -13.75 14.29 21.59
N ALA A 168 -14.83 13.52 21.79
CA ALA A 168 -15.41 12.64 20.75
C ALA A 168 -16.91 12.89 20.50
N ALA A 169 -17.36 14.16 20.57
CA ALA A 169 -18.75 14.52 20.31
C ALA A 169 -18.99 15.42 19.09
N ASP A 170 -17.94 15.96 18.44
CA ASP A 170 -18.09 16.88 17.30
C ASP A 170 -17.64 16.29 15.94
N ALA A 171 -17.15 15.04 15.90
CA ALA A 171 -16.68 14.39 14.67
C ALA A 171 -17.80 13.70 13.83
N ASN A 172 -19.00 13.53 14.39
CA ASN A 172 -20.09 12.79 13.73
C ASN A 172 -20.93 13.59 12.72
N ALA A 173 -20.49 14.80 12.32
CA ALA A 173 -21.23 15.66 11.38
C ALA A 173 -20.65 15.72 9.94
N ARG A 174 -19.65 14.89 9.59
CA ARG A 174 -19.06 14.90 8.23
C ARG A 174 -19.04 13.53 7.53
N LYS A 175 -20.11 12.74 7.67
CA LYS A 175 -20.35 11.57 6.78
C LYS A 175 -21.36 11.92 5.70
N LYS A 176 -20.87 12.48 4.59
CA LYS A 176 -21.39 12.38 3.22
C LYS A 176 -20.22 12.73 2.29
N GLY A 177 -19.81 11.79 1.44
CA GLY A 177 -18.83 12.07 0.38
C GLY A 177 -19.28 13.24 -0.50
N ARG A 178 -18.39 13.76 -1.35
CA ARG A 178 -18.73 14.81 -2.33
C ARG A 178 -18.90 14.20 -3.72
N PRO A 179 -19.70 14.80 -4.62
CA PRO A 179 -19.74 14.38 -6.01
C PRO A 179 -18.34 14.53 -6.64
N GLN A 180 -17.96 13.61 -7.54
CA GLN A 180 -16.68 13.63 -8.25
C GLN A 180 -16.89 13.88 -9.74
N LEU A 181 -15.96 14.59 -10.40
CA LEU A 181 -15.94 14.69 -11.86
C LEU A 181 -15.17 13.51 -12.44
N VAL A 182 -15.79 12.79 -13.37
CA VAL A 182 -15.15 11.75 -14.18
C VAL A 182 -15.01 12.29 -15.59
N CYS A 183 -13.82 12.74 -15.91
CA CYS A 183 -13.51 13.29 -17.22
C CYS A 183 -12.93 12.22 -18.15
N PRO A 184 -13.30 12.19 -19.44
CA PRO A 184 -12.63 11.35 -20.42
C PRO A 184 -11.13 11.65 -20.43
N ASP A 185 -10.33 10.59 -20.40
CA ASP A 185 -8.89 10.68 -20.49
C ASP A 185 -8.48 11.10 -21.91
N ILE A 186 -7.64 12.14 -21.99
CA ILE A 186 -7.13 12.69 -23.24
C ILE A 186 -5.79 12.03 -23.59
N ALA A 187 -4.96 11.71 -22.59
CA ALA A 187 -3.63 11.18 -22.80
C ALA A 187 -3.66 9.82 -23.54
N SER A 188 -4.65 8.95 -23.28
CA SER A 188 -4.84 7.70 -24.03
C SER A 188 -5.27 7.86 -25.49
N LYS A 189 -5.76 9.04 -25.87
CA LYS A 189 -6.23 9.36 -27.22
C LYS A 189 -5.19 10.13 -28.03
N LEU A 190 -4.11 10.55 -27.36
CA LEU A 190 -2.92 11.03 -28.01
C LEU A 190 -2.16 9.80 -28.53
N ASP A 191 -2.15 9.63 -29.84
CA ASP A 191 -1.15 8.80 -30.51
C ASP A 191 0.25 9.41 -30.29
N GLU A 192 1.28 8.82 -30.91
CA GLU A 192 2.66 9.27 -30.76
C GLU A 192 2.82 10.79 -30.99
N VAL A 193 2.98 11.53 -29.90
CA VAL A 193 3.16 12.99 -29.92
C VAL A 193 4.55 13.29 -30.51
N PRO A 194 4.63 14.04 -31.62
CA PRO A 194 5.90 14.47 -32.17
C PRO A 194 6.66 15.34 -31.16
N ASP A 195 7.98 15.15 -31.07
CA ASP A 195 8.81 15.87 -30.09
C ASP A 195 8.68 17.41 -30.24
N GLU A 196 8.49 17.89 -31.47
CA GLU A 196 8.26 19.31 -31.80
C GLU A 196 6.92 19.87 -31.26
N ALA A 197 5.89 19.04 -31.06
CA ALA A 197 4.58 19.44 -30.54
C ALA A 197 4.44 19.18 -29.02
N GLN A 198 5.43 18.54 -28.40
CA GLN A 198 5.34 18.09 -27.01
C GLN A 198 5.09 19.24 -26.03
N ALA A 199 5.76 20.39 -26.21
CA ALA A 199 5.59 21.53 -25.31
C ALA A 199 4.18 22.14 -25.38
N ASP A 200 3.61 22.23 -26.57
CA ASP A 200 2.25 22.76 -26.76
C ASP A 200 1.19 21.79 -26.23
N VAL A 201 1.37 20.49 -26.44
CA VAL A 201 0.51 19.44 -25.88
C VAL A 201 0.59 19.43 -24.35
N ASP A 202 1.79 19.51 -23.79
CA ASP A 202 2.00 19.56 -22.34
C ASP A 202 1.30 20.77 -21.71
N LYS A 203 1.40 21.95 -22.34
CA LYS A 203 0.71 23.15 -21.90
C LYS A 203 -0.81 22.99 -21.98
N ALA A 204 -1.32 22.39 -23.07
CA ALA A 204 -2.75 22.14 -23.21
C ALA A 204 -3.27 21.17 -22.12
N LEU A 205 -2.54 20.08 -21.86
CA LEU A 205 -2.90 19.11 -20.81
C LEU A 205 -2.89 19.75 -19.41
N GLU A 206 -1.91 20.60 -19.12
CA GLU A 206 -1.82 21.36 -17.88
C GLU A 206 -3.01 22.35 -17.72
N GLU A 207 -3.40 23.02 -18.81
CA GLU A 207 -4.60 23.87 -18.81
C GLU A 207 -5.89 23.06 -18.62
N VAL A 208 -5.99 21.84 -19.20
CA VAL A 208 -7.15 20.95 -18.98
C VAL A 208 -7.24 20.52 -17.53
N ASP A 209 -6.13 20.10 -16.92
CA ASP A 209 -6.10 19.71 -15.52
C ASP A 209 -6.55 20.87 -14.63
N LYS A 210 -6.02 22.07 -14.87
CA LYS A 210 -6.40 23.27 -14.13
C LYS A 210 -7.89 23.60 -14.22
N VAL A 211 -8.48 23.59 -15.42
CA VAL A 211 -9.92 23.91 -15.54
C VAL A 211 -10.81 22.81 -14.95
N THR A 212 -10.31 21.57 -14.91
CA THR A 212 -10.99 20.44 -14.25
C THR A 212 -10.94 20.62 -12.74
N GLU A 213 -9.79 21.00 -12.16
CA GLU A 213 -9.63 21.33 -10.74
C GLU A 213 -10.54 22.49 -10.31
N GLU A 214 -10.57 23.57 -11.09
CA GLU A 214 -11.45 24.72 -10.84
C GLU A 214 -12.94 24.32 -10.87
N ALA A 215 -13.31 23.28 -11.62
CA ALA A 215 -14.68 22.79 -11.70
C ALA A 215 -15.00 21.83 -10.55
N GLU A 216 -14.08 20.95 -10.17
CA GLU A 216 -14.22 20.06 -9.00
C GLU A 216 -14.40 20.85 -7.70
N GLN A 217 -13.63 21.92 -7.52
CA GLN A 217 -13.79 22.83 -6.36
C GLN A 217 -15.17 23.50 -6.28
N LYS A 218 -15.89 23.57 -7.40
CA LYS A 218 -17.24 24.15 -7.48
C LYS A 218 -18.35 23.12 -7.33
N LEU A 219 -18.02 21.83 -7.17
CA LEU A 219 -19.00 20.79 -6.95
C LEU A 219 -19.65 20.96 -5.56
N PRO A 220 -20.97 21.16 -5.50
CA PRO A 220 -21.65 21.35 -4.23
C PRO A 220 -21.88 20.01 -3.51
N ALA A 221 -21.89 20.02 -2.17
CA ALA A 221 -21.95 18.79 -1.36
C ALA A 221 -23.24 17.96 -1.50
N ALA A 222 -24.35 18.57 -1.94
CA ALA A 222 -25.59 17.87 -2.31
C ALA A 222 -26.46 18.76 -3.19
N VAL A 223 -26.60 18.49 -4.50
CA VAL A 223 -27.53 19.25 -5.37
C VAL A 223 -28.04 18.42 -6.57
N ASP A 224 -29.26 18.74 -6.99
CA ASP A 224 -29.94 18.37 -8.24
C ASP A 224 -28.98 18.27 -9.45
N ALA A 225 -29.03 17.13 -10.15
CA ALA A 225 -28.22 16.84 -11.33
C ALA A 225 -28.33 17.95 -12.40
N ASN A 226 -29.49 18.58 -12.54
CA ASN A 226 -29.69 19.65 -13.54
C ASN A 226 -28.93 20.94 -13.19
N ALA A 227 -28.82 21.29 -11.91
CA ALA A 227 -28.09 22.46 -11.46
C ALA A 227 -26.57 22.28 -11.59
N VAL A 228 -26.07 21.07 -11.28
CA VAL A 228 -24.65 20.71 -11.46
C VAL A 228 -24.27 20.75 -12.94
N ASP A 229 -25.12 20.24 -13.82
CA ASP A 229 -24.87 20.27 -15.26
C ASP A 229 -24.78 21.70 -15.80
N ALA A 230 -25.71 22.58 -15.42
CA ALA A 230 -25.73 23.96 -15.89
C ALA A 230 -24.57 24.81 -15.35
N GLN A 231 -24.20 24.63 -14.06
CA GLN A 231 -23.26 25.52 -13.39
C GLN A 231 -21.80 25.03 -13.41
N VAL A 232 -21.59 23.72 -13.55
CA VAL A 232 -20.25 23.11 -13.48
C VAL A 232 -19.90 22.40 -14.77
N VAL A 233 -20.72 21.44 -15.21
CA VAL A 233 -20.35 20.55 -16.33
C VAL A 233 -20.37 21.29 -17.67
N ASN A 234 -21.37 22.13 -17.94
CA ASN A 234 -21.45 22.86 -19.21
C ASN A 234 -20.35 23.92 -19.35
N PRO A 235 -20.05 24.76 -18.34
CA PRO A 235 -18.88 25.63 -18.39
C PRO A 235 -17.56 24.88 -18.54
N LEU A 236 -17.42 23.72 -17.87
CA LEU A 236 -16.24 22.86 -18.00
C LEU A 236 -16.11 22.28 -19.42
N LEU A 237 -17.21 21.85 -20.03
CA LEU A 237 -17.27 21.36 -21.41
C LEU A 237 -16.72 22.41 -22.39
N GLU A 238 -17.19 23.65 -22.31
CA GLU A 238 -16.75 24.72 -23.21
C GLU A 238 -15.26 25.06 -23.01
N LYS A 239 -14.81 25.15 -21.75
CA LYS A 239 -13.39 25.39 -21.43
C LYS A 239 -12.50 24.26 -21.96
N ARG A 240 -12.87 22.99 -21.70
CA ARG A 240 -12.12 21.81 -22.17
C ARG A 240 -12.09 21.77 -23.69
N LYS A 241 -13.23 22.00 -24.35
CA LYS A 241 -13.31 22.06 -25.81
C LYS A 241 -12.36 23.11 -26.39
N ALA A 242 -12.34 24.32 -25.86
CA ALA A 242 -11.44 25.38 -26.34
C ALA A 242 -9.94 25.05 -26.16
N ILE A 243 -9.57 24.32 -25.10
CA ILE A 243 -8.20 23.85 -24.90
C ILE A 243 -7.88 22.70 -25.87
N LEU A 244 -8.79 21.75 -26.02
CA LEU A 244 -8.66 20.61 -26.92
C LEU A 244 -8.58 21.03 -28.40
N ASP A 245 -9.34 22.04 -28.82
CA ASP A 245 -9.29 22.59 -30.17
C ASP A 245 -7.90 23.23 -30.44
N ARG A 246 -7.28 23.88 -29.44
CA ARG A 246 -5.90 24.39 -29.54
C ARG A 246 -4.88 23.26 -29.63
N MET A 247 -5.08 22.17 -28.90
CA MET A 247 -4.22 20.98 -28.98
C MET A 247 -4.34 20.29 -30.36
N THR A 248 -5.54 20.22 -30.94
CA THR A 248 -5.74 19.75 -32.32
C THR A 248 -4.97 20.61 -33.33
N LEU A 249 -4.96 21.93 -33.15
CA LEU A 249 -4.17 22.83 -34.01
C LEU A 249 -2.66 22.60 -33.88
N ALA A 250 -2.15 22.40 -32.65
CA ALA A 250 -0.73 22.14 -32.41
C ALA A 250 -0.26 20.79 -32.99
N LEU A 251 -1.13 19.78 -32.97
CA LEU A 251 -0.87 18.47 -33.57
C LEU A 251 -1.06 18.45 -35.09
N GLY A 252 -1.81 19.41 -35.64
CA GLY A 252 -2.11 19.53 -37.06
C GLY A 252 -0.89 19.94 -37.90
N ARG A 253 -0.55 19.15 -38.92
CA ARG A 253 0.42 19.48 -39.99
C ARG A 253 -0.18 19.21 -41.38
N PRO A 254 0.33 19.83 -42.45
CA PRO A 254 -0.12 19.54 -43.82
C PRO A 254 0.03 18.05 -44.13
N GLY A 255 -1.07 17.38 -44.50
CA GLY A 255 -1.07 15.97 -44.91
C GLY A 255 -1.49 14.94 -43.84
N ARG A 256 -1.90 15.36 -42.63
CA ARG A 256 -2.55 14.47 -41.65
C ARG A 256 -3.98 14.94 -41.36
N GLN A 257 -4.89 13.99 -41.11
CA GLN A 257 -6.25 14.35 -40.66
C GLN A 257 -6.21 14.97 -39.26
N PRO A 258 -6.97 16.03 -39.00
CA PRO A 258 -7.12 16.59 -37.66
C PRO A 258 -7.70 15.55 -36.70
N ILE A 259 -7.12 15.44 -35.50
CA ILE A 259 -7.69 14.61 -34.43
C ILE A 259 -8.83 15.39 -33.79
N ASP A 260 -10.05 14.84 -33.85
CA ASP A 260 -11.22 15.41 -33.19
C ASP A 260 -11.31 14.93 -31.74
N PHE A 261 -10.94 15.80 -30.81
CA PHE A 261 -11.08 15.56 -29.38
C PHE A 261 -12.44 16.04 -28.82
N GLY A 262 -13.37 16.51 -29.65
CA GLY A 262 -14.66 17.06 -29.22
C GLY A 262 -15.41 16.11 -28.30
N ALA A 263 -15.40 14.82 -28.60
CA ALA A 263 -16.03 13.77 -27.78
C ALA A 263 -15.42 13.58 -26.38
N LEU A 264 -14.20 14.08 -26.12
CA LEU A 264 -13.48 13.98 -24.83
C LEU A 264 -13.70 15.20 -23.92
N SER A 265 -14.42 16.20 -24.43
CA SER A 265 -14.56 17.50 -23.76
C SER A 265 -15.55 17.45 -22.59
N ARG A 266 -16.56 16.57 -22.64
CA ARG A 266 -17.60 16.47 -21.62
C ARG A 266 -17.18 15.52 -20.50
N CYS A 267 -17.12 16.03 -19.26
CA CYS A 267 -17.01 15.19 -18.06
C CYS A 267 -18.39 14.77 -17.55
N SER A 268 -18.48 13.68 -16.80
CA SER A 268 -19.67 13.29 -16.06
C SER A 268 -19.49 13.53 -14.56
N VAL A 269 -20.58 13.65 -13.81
CA VAL A 269 -20.55 13.76 -12.35
C VAL A 269 -20.97 12.43 -11.74
N LYS A 270 -20.14 11.90 -10.85
CA LYS A 270 -20.46 10.75 -10.00
C LYS A 270 -21.02 11.29 -8.67
N PRO A 271 -22.29 11.01 -8.30
CA PRO A 271 -22.92 11.61 -7.12
C PRO A 271 -22.32 11.13 -5.78
N PRO A 272 -22.41 11.95 -4.72
CA PRO A 272 -21.93 11.59 -3.40
C PRO A 272 -22.77 10.46 -2.81
N GLY A 273 -22.11 9.42 -2.28
CA GLY A 273 -22.82 8.34 -1.58
C GLY A 273 -23.83 7.59 -2.45
N GLN A 274 -23.69 7.61 -3.78
CA GLN A 274 -23.87 6.32 -4.46
C GLN A 274 -22.67 5.51 -3.98
N PRO A 275 -22.88 4.45 -3.19
CA PRO A 275 -21.91 3.39 -3.25
C PRO A 275 -21.77 3.15 -4.76
N SER A 276 -20.55 3.15 -5.29
CA SER A 276 -20.37 2.00 -6.17
C SER A 276 -20.79 0.79 -5.30
N PRO A 277 -21.47 -0.26 -5.78
CA PRO A 277 -21.83 -1.42 -4.95
C PRO A 277 -20.57 -2.16 -4.44
N ILE A 278 -19.77 -1.49 -3.61
CA ILE A 278 -18.32 -1.53 -3.51
C ILE A 278 -18.05 -1.18 -2.06
N GLY A 279 -17.76 -2.21 -1.28
CA GLY A 279 -17.64 -2.16 0.17
C GLY A 279 -16.57 -1.20 0.67
N ASP A 280 -16.63 -0.94 1.97
CA ASP A 280 -15.62 -0.34 2.85
C ASP A 280 -14.33 -1.21 2.97
N GLY A 281 -13.97 -1.92 1.90
CA GLY A 281 -12.94 -2.96 1.88
C GLY A 281 -13.25 -4.20 2.72
N SER A 282 -14.42 -4.31 3.38
CA SER A 282 -14.85 -5.58 3.98
C SER A 282 -14.96 -6.71 2.96
N GLU A 283 -15.22 -6.38 1.68
CA GLU A 283 -15.30 -7.33 0.57
C GLU A 283 -13.94 -7.83 0.06
N ASN A 284 -12.82 -7.45 0.68
CA ASN A 284 -11.61 -8.26 0.54
C ASN A 284 -11.78 -9.64 1.22
N GLY A 285 -12.73 -9.79 2.15
CA GLY A 285 -13.16 -11.07 2.71
C GLY A 285 -14.60 -11.43 2.35
N ASP A 286 -14.90 -12.72 2.28
CA ASP A 286 -16.27 -13.26 2.15
C ASP A 286 -17.14 -13.03 3.42
N LYS A 287 -16.77 -12.09 4.31
CA LYS A 287 -17.41 -11.84 5.62
C LYS A 287 -17.36 -10.36 6.02
N PRO A 288 -18.37 -9.85 6.75
CA PRO A 288 -18.43 -8.46 7.21
C PRO A 288 -17.23 -8.09 8.10
N PRO A 289 -16.90 -6.78 8.21
CA PRO A 289 -15.76 -6.33 9.00
C PRO A 289 -16.00 -6.68 10.48
N VAL A 290 -14.96 -7.20 11.12
CA VAL A 290 -14.94 -7.39 12.57
C VAL A 290 -14.78 -6.00 13.19
N GLU A 291 -15.61 -5.67 14.18
CA GLU A 291 -15.42 -4.44 14.98
C GLU A 291 -14.01 -4.44 15.57
N ALA A 292 -13.35 -3.27 15.59
CA ALA A 292 -12.04 -3.11 16.23
C ALA A 292 -12.09 -3.71 17.64
N ASP A 293 -11.16 -4.62 17.95
CA ASP A 293 -11.09 -5.23 19.27
C ASP A 293 -10.74 -4.13 20.29
N PRO A 294 -11.60 -3.85 21.30
CA PRO A 294 -11.34 -2.82 22.29
C PRO A 294 -10.08 -3.09 23.17
N GLY A 295 -9.38 -4.22 22.98
CA GLY A 295 -8.07 -4.50 23.56
C GLY A 295 -6.86 -3.94 22.80
N ASN A 296 -7.03 -3.45 21.56
CA ASN A 296 -5.95 -2.98 20.68
C ASN A 296 -6.16 -1.51 20.29
N GLU A 297 -6.17 -0.59 21.27
CA GLU A 297 -6.16 0.84 20.93
C GLU A 297 -4.76 1.25 20.43
N PRO A 298 -4.66 1.94 19.28
CA PRO A 298 -3.39 2.47 18.81
C PRO A 298 -2.81 3.51 19.76
N ASP A 299 -1.48 3.54 19.86
CA ASP A 299 -0.77 4.57 20.61
C ASP A 299 -0.76 5.93 19.86
N GLU A 300 -0.03 6.91 20.40
CA GLU A 300 0.08 8.25 19.80
C GLU A 300 0.74 8.28 18.41
N ASN A 301 1.44 7.20 18.03
CA ASN A 301 2.07 7.01 16.73
C ASN A 301 1.22 6.11 15.79
N GLN A 302 -0.01 5.80 16.18
CA GLN A 302 -0.90 4.85 15.50
C GLN A 302 -0.39 3.40 15.50
N GLU A 303 0.47 3.02 16.45
CA GLU A 303 1.01 1.67 16.56
C GLU A 303 0.09 0.79 17.42
N LEU A 304 -0.11 -0.46 16.99
CA LEU A 304 -0.81 -1.48 17.78
C LEU A 304 0.18 -2.38 18.52
N PRO A 305 -0.21 -2.92 19.69
CA PRO A 305 0.56 -3.97 20.36
C PRO A 305 0.90 -5.13 19.40
N GLY A 306 2.15 -5.58 19.40
CA GLY A 306 2.66 -6.67 18.54
C GLY A 306 3.47 -6.19 17.33
N ASN A 307 3.30 -4.94 16.87
CA ASN A 307 4.16 -4.33 15.85
C ASN A 307 5.39 -3.66 16.50
N ASP A 308 6.17 -4.46 17.23
CA ASP A 308 7.35 -4.01 17.98
C ASP A 308 8.63 -3.99 17.13
N GLY A 309 9.60 -3.18 17.55
CA GLY A 309 10.92 -3.06 16.92
C GLY A 309 11.12 -1.78 16.11
N GLU A 310 12.37 -1.53 15.71
CA GLU A 310 12.78 -0.33 14.99
C GLU A 310 12.34 -0.40 13.51
N ILE A 311 11.58 0.61 13.07
CA ILE A 311 11.19 0.76 11.66
C ILE A 311 12.43 0.96 10.78
N GLN A 312 12.55 0.13 9.77
CA GLN A 312 13.59 0.18 8.76
C GLN A 312 13.11 0.94 7.53
N GLN A 313 13.62 2.15 7.35
CA GLN A 313 13.44 2.89 6.11
C GLN A 313 14.21 2.20 4.95
N PRO A 314 13.63 2.15 3.74
CA PRO A 314 14.35 1.61 2.60
C PRO A 314 15.56 2.50 2.24
N LEU A 315 16.71 1.88 1.99
CA LEU A 315 17.87 2.56 1.41
C LEU A 315 17.55 3.15 0.02
N LYS A 316 16.61 2.52 -0.69
CA LYS A 316 16.18 2.93 -2.02
C LYS A 316 14.76 2.47 -2.30
N ALA A 317 13.92 3.38 -2.81
CA ALA A 317 12.62 3.07 -3.38
C ALA A 317 12.61 3.44 -4.87
N GLU A 318 12.43 2.46 -5.75
CA GLU A 318 12.35 2.65 -7.19
C GLU A 318 10.92 2.44 -7.69
N LEU A 319 10.28 3.53 -8.11
CA LEU A 319 8.93 3.53 -8.67
C LEU A 319 9.04 3.52 -10.20
N THR A 320 8.97 2.34 -10.81
CA THR A 320 9.22 2.16 -12.25
C THR A 320 7.99 1.69 -13.00
N PHE A 321 7.53 2.50 -13.95
CA PHE A 321 6.47 2.15 -14.87
C PHE A 321 7.05 1.47 -16.12
N ARG A 322 6.53 0.30 -16.45
CA ARG A 322 7.01 -0.55 -17.56
C ARG A 322 5.96 -0.69 -18.65
N GLY A 323 6.40 -0.84 -19.90
CA GLY A 323 5.51 -1.15 -21.01
C GLY A 323 5.02 -2.61 -21.04
N SER A 324 4.06 -2.89 -21.92
CA SER A 324 3.52 -4.23 -22.14
C SER A 324 4.35 -5.07 -23.13
N PRO A 325 4.54 -6.39 -22.87
CA PRO A 325 5.28 -7.28 -23.77
C PRO A 325 4.53 -7.61 -25.07
N VAL A 326 3.24 -7.26 -25.20
CA VAL A 326 2.39 -7.66 -26.35
C VAL A 326 1.82 -6.49 -27.16
N GLY A 327 2.09 -5.25 -26.74
CA GLY A 327 1.58 -4.08 -27.43
C GLY A 327 1.93 -2.77 -26.74
N LYS A 328 1.40 -1.67 -27.30
CA LYS A 328 1.46 -0.36 -26.65
C LYS A 328 0.57 -0.33 -25.41
N VAL A 329 0.96 0.47 -24.44
CA VAL A 329 0.14 0.76 -23.28
C VAL A 329 -0.66 2.03 -23.48
N THR A 330 -1.83 2.12 -22.85
CA THR A 330 -2.64 3.33 -22.76
C THR A 330 -2.39 4.04 -21.43
N ALA A 331 -2.67 5.34 -21.34
CA ALA A 331 -2.59 6.09 -20.09
C ALA A 331 -3.43 5.45 -18.97
N MET A 332 -2.91 5.47 -17.75
CA MET A 332 -3.70 5.20 -16.55
C MET A 332 -4.59 6.41 -16.29
N PRO A 333 -5.89 6.23 -16.01
CA PRO A 333 -6.73 7.35 -15.62
C PRO A 333 -6.27 7.91 -14.27
N LYS A 334 -6.42 9.21 -14.09
CA LYS A 334 -6.23 9.84 -12.77
C LYS A 334 -7.20 9.21 -11.77
N PHE A 335 -6.75 9.06 -10.54
CA PHE A 335 -7.40 8.38 -9.42
C PHE A 335 -7.59 6.87 -9.57
N LEU A 336 -6.88 6.23 -10.51
CA LEU A 336 -6.78 4.78 -10.55
C LEU A 336 -6.17 4.28 -9.23
N LYS A 337 -6.90 3.43 -8.52
CA LYS A 337 -6.44 2.78 -7.28
C LYS A 337 -6.03 1.35 -7.58
N ILE A 338 -4.91 0.89 -7.07
CA ILE A 338 -4.42 -0.46 -7.35
C ILE A 338 -3.88 -1.07 -6.06
N LEU A 339 -4.31 -2.30 -5.79
CA LEU A 339 -3.77 -3.13 -4.72
C LEU A 339 -2.84 -4.21 -5.28
N TYR A 340 -1.72 -4.42 -4.63
CA TYR A 340 -0.81 -5.54 -4.80
C TYR A 340 -0.77 -6.35 -3.50
N GLY A 341 -0.75 -7.69 -3.59
CA GLY A 341 -0.78 -8.56 -2.40
C GLY A 341 -2.13 -8.54 -1.66
N ASP A 342 -2.13 -9.02 -0.42
CA ASP A 342 -3.31 -9.03 0.45
C ASP A 342 -2.86 -8.99 1.92
N ALA A 343 -3.35 -7.98 2.65
CA ALA A 343 -2.97 -7.78 4.06
C ALA A 343 -3.70 -8.70 5.05
N LYS A 344 -4.78 -9.40 4.62
CA LYS A 344 -5.67 -10.18 5.50
C LYS A 344 -5.79 -11.63 5.06
N ILE A 345 -4.66 -12.29 4.84
CA ILE A 345 -4.62 -13.66 4.26
C ILE A 345 -5.26 -14.72 5.16
N SER A 346 -5.27 -14.52 6.49
CA SER A 346 -5.94 -15.43 7.44
C SER A 346 -7.45 -15.47 7.22
N ILE A 347 -8.03 -14.35 6.76
CA ILE A 347 -9.46 -14.18 6.48
C ILE A 347 -9.78 -14.47 5.01
N ASN A 348 -8.97 -13.93 4.09
CA ASN A 348 -9.26 -13.89 2.65
C ASN A 348 -8.69 -15.11 1.90
N GLY A 349 -7.78 -15.84 2.54
CA GLY A 349 -6.95 -16.85 1.90
C GLY A 349 -5.88 -16.24 0.98
N THR A 350 -5.09 -17.10 0.34
CA THR A 350 -3.86 -16.69 -0.37
C THR A 350 -4.05 -16.33 -1.85
N LYS A 351 -5.29 -16.25 -2.34
CA LYS A 351 -5.60 -16.00 -3.77
C LYS A 351 -4.98 -14.69 -4.29
N ASN A 352 -5.00 -13.67 -3.46
CA ASN A 352 -4.53 -12.32 -3.80
C ASN A 352 -3.09 -12.05 -3.35
N ALA A 353 -2.51 -12.93 -2.53
CA ALA A 353 -1.13 -12.82 -2.09
C ALA A 353 -0.15 -12.93 -3.28
N ARG A 354 1.01 -12.28 -3.18
CA ARG A 354 1.98 -12.14 -4.28
C ARG A 354 3.42 -12.27 -3.82
N ASP A 355 4.28 -12.78 -4.71
CA ASP A 355 5.71 -12.92 -4.45
C ASP A 355 6.38 -11.55 -4.35
N SER A 356 6.92 -11.22 -3.17
CA SER A 356 7.56 -9.92 -2.89
C SER A 356 9.06 -10.01 -2.63
N TRP A 357 9.52 -11.04 -1.92
CA TRP A 357 10.82 -11.00 -1.24
C TRP A 357 11.97 -11.57 -2.06
N THR A 358 13.06 -10.84 -2.17
CA THR A 358 14.26 -11.28 -2.90
C THR A 358 15.52 -10.59 -2.35
N CYS A 359 16.67 -10.92 -2.92
CA CYS A 359 17.94 -10.28 -2.60
C CYS A 359 18.48 -9.54 -3.81
N GLU A 360 19.28 -8.52 -3.56
CA GLU A 360 20.02 -7.82 -4.62
C GLU A 360 20.87 -8.80 -5.45
N GLY A 361 20.63 -8.81 -6.77
CA GLY A 361 21.29 -9.72 -7.71
C GLY A 361 20.65 -11.10 -7.84
N PHE A 362 19.50 -11.31 -7.20
CA PHE A 362 18.69 -12.55 -7.26
C PHE A 362 17.25 -12.27 -7.69
N GLU A 363 17.01 -11.18 -8.43
CA GLU A 363 15.66 -10.74 -8.83
C GLU A 363 14.92 -11.71 -9.78
N ASP A 364 15.55 -12.82 -10.18
CA ASP A 364 14.93 -13.97 -10.85
C ASP A 364 14.33 -15.02 -9.88
N LYS A 365 14.49 -14.79 -8.56
CA LYS A 365 13.99 -15.59 -7.45
C LYS A 365 13.22 -14.68 -6.48
N VAL A 366 11.89 -14.68 -6.53
CA VAL A 366 11.05 -13.83 -5.67
C VAL A 366 10.13 -14.72 -4.84
N GLN A 367 10.10 -14.55 -3.53
CA GLN A 367 9.38 -15.42 -2.60
C GLN A 367 8.05 -14.81 -2.18
N LEU A 368 7.00 -15.63 -2.18
CA LEU A 368 5.72 -15.32 -1.56
C LEU A 368 5.72 -15.55 -0.05
N ALA A 369 6.13 -16.74 0.38
CA ALA A 369 5.85 -17.23 1.74
C ALA A 369 7.06 -17.27 2.66
N LYS A 370 8.16 -16.63 2.26
CA LYS A 370 9.40 -16.61 3.04
C LYS A 370 10.07 -15.25 2.96
N TYR A 371 10.52 -14.77 4.10
CA TYR A 371 11.60 -13.81 4.22
C TYR A 371 12.90 -14.41 3.66
N VAL A 372 13.88 -13.56 3.37
CA VAL A 372 15.09 -13.97 2.66
C VAL A 372 16.33 -13.72 3.50
N ILE A 373 17.21 -14.72 3.51
CA ILE A 373 18.58 -14.57 3.97
C ILE A 373 19.43 -14.36 2.73
N CYS A 374 20.03 -13.17 2.63
CA CYS A 374 20.84 -12.75 1.52
C CYS A 374 22.32 -13.14 1.71
N PRO A 375 23.07 -13.34 0.60
CA PRO A 375 24.52 -13.51 0.68
C PRO A 375 25.20 -12.29 1.30
N GLU A 376 26.39 -12.48 1.85
CA GLU A 376 27.18 -11.41 2.45
C GLU A 376 27.32 -10.20 1.51
N GLY A 377 27.08 -9.00 2.04
CA GLY A 377 27.13 -7.75 1.28
C GLY A 377 25.96 -7.51 0.31
N LYS A 378 24.97 -8.42 0.23
CA LYS A 378 23.74 -8.22 -0.56
C LYS A 378 22.61 -7.69 0.31
N LYS A 379 21.79 -6.83 -0.30
CA LYS A 379 20.66 -6.17 0.36
C LYS A 379 19.37 -6.97 0.19
N VAL A 380 18.50 -6.89 1.19
CA VAL A 380 17.13 -7.42 1.10
C VAL A 380 16.34 -6.52 0.16
N LYS A 381 15.50 -7.11 -0.69
CA LYS A 381 14.63 -6.39 -1.62
C LYS A 381 13.19 -6.89 -1.55
N ARG A 382 12.25 -5.95 -1.70
CA ARG A 382 10.85 -6.22 -2.02
C ARG A 382 10.54 -5.72 -3.43
N ILE A 383 9.90 -6.55 -4.25
CA ILE A 383 9.50 -6.21 -5.61
C ILE A 383 7.99 -6.40 -5.77
N HIS A 384 7.26 -5.30 -5.93
CA HIS A 384 5.82 -5.32 -6.12
C HIS A 384 5.46 -4.99 -7.56
N ASP A 385 5.13 -6.03 -8.32
CA ASP A 385 4.66 -5.91 -9.70
C ASP A 385 3.15 -5.76 -9.73
N PHE A 386 2.66 -4.52 -9.83
CA PHE A 386 1.23 -4.24 -9.84
C PHE A 386 0.53 -4.84 -11.07
N PRO A 387 -0.79 -5.10 -11.00
CA PRO A 387 -1.58 -5.44 -12.17
C PRO A 387 -1.55 -4.29 -13.20
N SER A 388 -1.70 -4.62 -14.48
CA SER A 388 -1.52 -3.66 -15.57
C SER A 388 -2.52 -3.83 -16.73
N CYS A 389 -3.57 -4.61 -16.53
CA CYS A 389 -4.66 -4.77 -17.47
C CYS A 389 -5.88 -4.09 -16.87
N TRP A 390 -6.21 -2.90 -17.36
CA TRP A 390 -7.30 -2.05 -16.88
C TRP A 390 -8.56 -2.21 -17.74
N ASP A 391 -9.75 -2.21 -17.13
CA ASP A 391 -11.03 -2.44 -17.82
C ASP A 391 -11.44 -1.33 -18.80
N GLY A 392 -10.65 -0.24 -18.86
CA GLY A 392 -10.87 0.86 -19.78
C GLY A 392 -11.94 1.85 -19.35
N LYS A 393 -12.51 1.70 -18.14
CA LYS A 393 -13.65 2.48 -17.66
C LYS A 393 -13.51 2.95 -16.21
N ASN A 394 -13.20 2.06 -15.26
CA ASN A 394 -13.35 2.35 -13.84
C ASN A 394 -12.00 2.66 -13.19
N THR A 395 -11.92 3.73 -12.41
CA THR A 395 -10.73 4.05 -11.60
C THR A 395 -10.66 3.23 -10.31
N ASP A 396 -11.75 2.56 -9.96
CA ASP A 396 -11.84 1.69 -8.78
C ASP A 396 -13.01 0.69 -8.93
N SER A 397 -12.96 -0.43 -8.19
CA SER A 397 -13.98 -1.48 -8.16
C SER A 397 -14.34 -1.92 -6.74
N ALA A 398 -15.29 -2.86 -6.61
CA ALA A 398 -15.93 -3.25 -5.35
C ALA A 398 -14.97 -3.65 -4.26
N ASN A 399 -14.08 -4.49 -4.72
CA ASN A 399 -13.01 -5.11 -4.01
C ASN A 399 -11.67 -4.47 -4.38
N HIS A 400 -11.66 -3.30 -5.02
CA HIS A 400 -10.46 -2.61 -5.52
C HIS A 400 -9.57 -3.43 -6.49
N ARG A 401 -10.07 -4.56 -7.02
CA ARG A 401 -9.26 -5.55 -7.75
C ARG A 401 -9.82 -5.96 -9.12
N THR A 402 -11.12 -5.81 -9.40
CA THR A 402 -11.71 -6.29 -10.66
C THR A 402 -11.62 -5.30 -11.82
N HIS A 403 -11.45 -4.01 -11.54
CA HIS A 403 -11.25 -2.99 -12.58
C HIS A 403 -9.84 -3.01 -13.18
N ILE A 404 -8.86 -3.60 -12.49
CA ILE A 404 -7.49 -3.77 -12.98
C ILE A 404 -6.90 -5.10 -12.52
N VAL A 405 -6.50 -5.93 -13.48
CA VAL A 405 -6.07 -7.30 -13.25
C VAL A 405 -4.66 -7.55 -13.78
N PHE A 406 -4.06 -8.65 -13.33
CA PHE A 406 -2.76 -9.08 -13.83
C PHE A 406 -2.90 -9.55 -15.29
N PRO A 407 -1.92 -9.26 -16.15
CA PRO A 407 -1.86 -9.89 -17.46
C PRO A 407 -1.67 -11.40 -17.33
N ASP A 408 -2.01 -12.14 -18.38
CA ASP A 408 -1.75 -13.57 -18.44
C ASP A 408 -0.25 -13.86 -18.22
N ALA A 409 0.07 -14.70 -17.24
CA ALA A 409 1.45 -14.91 -16.80
C ALA A 409 2.35 -15.57 -17.86
N ALA A 410 1.77 -16.28 -18.83
CA ALA A 410 2.54 -16.95 -19.89
C ALA A 410 2.80 -16.03 -21.09
N THR A 411 1.82 -15.20 -21.45
CA THR A 411 1.82 -14.42 -22.70
C THR A 411 1.96 -12.92 -22.48
N GLY A 412 1.68 -12.42 -21.28
CA GLY A 412 1.62 -11.00 -20.94
C GLY A 412 0.44 -10.26 -21.58
N LYS A 413 -0.55 -11.00 -22.10
CA LYS A 413 -1.75 -10.41 -22.72
C LYS A 413 -2.79 -10.05 -21.67
N CYS A 414 -3.47 -8.93 -21.90
CA CYS A 414 -4.71 -8.63 -21.20
C CYS A 414 -5.85 -9.50 -21.72
N ALA A 415 -6.76 -9.89 -20.83
CA ALA A 415 -8.00 -10.56 -21.19
C ALA A 415 -8.88 -9.66 -22.06
N GLU A 416 -9.86 -10.25 -22.75
CA GLU A 416 -10.82 -9.50 -23.54
C GLU A 416 -11.54 -8.45 -22.68
N GLY A 417 -11.73 -7.25 -23.22
CA GLY A 417 -12.31 -6.10 -22.50
C GLY A 417 -11.29 -5.27 -21.71
N PHE A 418 -10.09 -5.79 -21.46
CA PHE A 418 -9.03 -5.07 -20.76
C PHE A 418 -8.00 -4.46 -21.71
N LYS A 419 -7.42 -3.33 -21.31
CA LYS A 419 -6.38 -2.58 -22.00
C LYS A 419 -5.12 -2.57 -21.16
N ALA A 420 -3.97 -2.73 -21.80
CA ALA A 420 -2.69 -2.64 -21.11
C ALA A 420 -2.39 -1.18 -20.73
N VAL A 421 -2.14 -0.91 -19.46
CA VAL A 421 -1.60 0.36 -18.93
C VAL A 421 -0.13 0.16 -18.54
N PRO A 422 0.67 1.23 -18.34
CA PRO A 422 2.01 1.08 -17.77
C PRO A 422 1.96 0.30 -16.47
N GLN A 423 2.77 -0.75 -16.35
CA GLN A 423 2.84 -1.56 -15.15
C GLN A 423 3.76 -0.88 -14.13
N LEU A 424 3.21 -0.44 -13.00
CA LEU A 424 4.02 -0.03 -11.86
C LEU A 424 4.78 -1.25 -11.29
N ARG A 425 6.09 -1.08 -11.11
CA ARG A 425 6.92 -1.89 -10.26
C ARG A 425 7.45 -0.99 -9.15
N THR A 426 7.10 -1.29 -7.91
CA THR A 426 7.80 -0.75 -6.74
C THR A 426 8.96 -1.70 -6.43
N THR A 427 10.18 -1.18 -6.26
CA THR A 427 11.31 -1.97 -5.77
C THR A 427 11.94 -1.27 -4.59
N LEU A 428 11.83 -1.90 -3.43
CA LEU A 428 12.34 -1.40 -2.15
C LEU A 428 13.60 -2.18 -1.82
N THR A 429 14.67 -1.48 -1.46
CA THR A 429 15.94 -2.10 -1.06
C THR A 429 16.26 -1.68 0.37
N TYR A 430 16.51 -2.64 1.25
CA TYR A 430 16.76 -2.40 2.67
C TYR A 430 18.17 -2.83 3.06
N ASP A 431 18.77 -2.10 3.99
CA ASP A 431 20.06 -2.44 4.59
C ASP A 431 19.91 -3.20 5.90
N ILE A 432 19.26 -4.37 5.84
CA ILE A 432 19.09 -5.23 7.00
C ILE A 432 20.39 -6.02 7.22
N PRO A 433 21.05 -5.92 8.39
CA PRO A 433 22.27 -6.66 8.66
C PRO A 433 22.09 -8.17 8.51
N ARG A 434 23.11 -8.86 7.98
CA ARG A 434 22.98 -10.29 7.68
C ARG A 434 22.78 -11.14 8.95
N ASP A 435 23.36 -10.73 10.07
CA ASP A 435 23.20 -11.38 11.36
C ASP A 435 21.74 -11.29 11.87
N ILE A 436 21.05 -10.18 11.64
CA ILE A 436 19.60 -10.04 11.88
C ILE A 436 18.80 -11.00 11.00
N GLN A 437 19.14 -11.09 9.71
CA GLN A 437 18.44 -11.98 8.77
C GLN A 437 18.56 -13.46 9.18
N VAL A 438 19.76 -13.92 9.57
CA VAL A 438 19.94 -15.33 9.99
C VAL A 438 19.35 -15.66 11.35
N LYS A 439 19.13 -14.66 12.20
CA LYS A 439 18.43 -14.81 13.48
C LYS A 439 16.91 -14.71 13.35
N GLY A 440 16.39 -14.35 12.18
CA GLY A 440 14.95 -14.20 11.95
C GLY A 440 14.35 -12.93 12.57
N GLN A 441 15.19 -11.92 12.78
CA GLN A 441 14.87 -10.74 13.61
C GLN A 441 14.32 -9.54 12.82
N TYR A 442 13.89 -9.75 11.57
CA TYR A 442 13.20 -8.72 10.81
C TYR A 442 11.85 -9.19 10.31
N LYS A 443 10.86 -8.29 10.32
CA LYS A 443 9.47 -8.63 10.07
C LYS A 443 8.74 -7.52 9.32
N VAL A 444 7.76 -7.89 8.50
CA VAL A 444 6.83 -6.91 7.93
C VAL A 444 5.75 -6.58 8.95
N ASP A 445 5.37 -5.31 9.02
CA ASP A 445 4.19 -4.90 9.78
C ASP A 445 2.94 -5.52 9.19
N SER A 446 2.06 -6.00 10.06
CA SER A 446 0.83 -6.68 9.66
C SER A 446 -0.27 -6.49 10.70
N PHE A 447 -1.49 -6.82 10.31
CA PHE A 447 -2.57 -7.05 11.29
C PHE A 447 -2.09 -8.03 12.38
N PRO A 448 -2.49 -7.84 13.66
CA PRO A 448 -2.06 -8.73 14.75
C PRO A 448 -2.34 -10.21 14.48
N ASN A 449 -3.46 -10.53 13.84
CA ASN A 449 -3.86 -11.91 13.52
C ASN A 449 -3.04 -12.56 12.40
N GLU A 450 -2.25 -11.79 11.67
CA GLU A 450 -1.40 -12.31 10.59
C GLU A 450 0.01 -12.70 11.09
N ASP A 451 0.36 -12.37 12.34
CA ASP A 451 1.60 -12.81 12.99
C ASP A 451 2.85 -12.54 12.13
N HIS A 452 2.89 -11.36 11.52
CA HIS A 452 3.94 -10.91 10.60
C HIS A 452 4.28 -11.91 9.49
N ASN A 453 3.28 -12.67 9.04
CA ASN A 453 3.45 -13.65 7.99
C ASN A 453 3.86 -12.94 6.68
N PRO A 454 4.99 -13.31 6.03
CA PRO A 454 5.46 -12.64 4.81
C PRO A 454 4.48 -12.74 3.62
N VAL A 455 3.52 -13.66 3.67
CA VAL A 455 2.45 -13.78 2.67
C VAL A 455 1.44 -12.63 2.76
N SER A 456 1.34 -11.95 3.91
CA SER A 456 0.48 -10.77 4.14
C SER A 456 1.05 -9.49 3.53
N ASP A 457 2.24 -9.58 2.92
CA ASP A 457 2.88 -8.45 2.28
C ASP A 457 2.02 -7.88 1.13
N HIS A 458 2.01 -6.55 1.02
CA HIS A 458 1.15 -5.82 0.11
C HIS A 458 1.74 -4.43 -0.23
N ASP A 459 1.14 -3.78 -1.22
CA ASP A 459 1.48 -2.42 -1.64
C ASP A 459 0.25 -1.79 -2.30
N ASP A 460 0.09 -0.50 -2.09
CA ASP A 460 -1.08 0.26 -2.45
C ASP A 460 -0.65 1.49 -3.26
N PHE A 461 -1.36 1.72 -4.37
CA PHE A 461 -1.08 2.82 -5.27
C PHE A 461 -2.35 3.58 -5.63
N ALA A 462 -2.32 4.90 -5.50
CA ALA A 462 -3.33 5.79 -6.04
C ALA A 462 -2.71 6.78 -7.02
N ASN A 463 -3.07 6.67 -8.29
CA ASN A 463 -2.55 7.54 -9.35
C ASN A 463 -3.13 8.96 -9.23
N VAL A 464 -2.29 9.96 -9.00
CA VAL A 464 -2.67 11.39 -9.03
C VAL A 464 -1.75 12.17 -9.97
N MET A 465 -1.04 11.48 -10.86
CA MET A 465 -0.26 12.11 -11.93
C MET A 465 -1.13 13.09 -12.72
N SER A 466 -0.57 14.25 -13.04
CA SER A 466 -1.17 15.15 -14.03
C SER A 466 -1.21 14.47 -15.39
N GLN A 467 -2.13 14.90 -16.26
CA GLN A 467 -2.18 14.40 -17.65
C GLN A 467 -0.86 14.66 -18.38
N LYS A 468 -0.17 15.76 -18.04
CA LYS A 468 1.17 16.08 -18.54
C LYS A 468 2.20 15.01 -18.18
N ILE A 469 2.29 14.62 -16.90
CA ILE A 469 3.20 13.54 -16.45
C ILE A 469 2.81 12.21 -17.10
N MET A 470 1.52 11.86 -17.08
CA MET A 470 1.04 10.61 -17.66
C MET A 470 1.34 10.51 -19.16
N ASN A 471 1.17 11.60 -19.90
CA ASN A 471 1.51 11.67 -21.32
C ASN A 471 3.01 11.45 -21.56
N ARG A 472 3.90 12.09 -20.78
CA ARG A 472 5.35 11.85 -20.88
C ARG A 472 5.71 10.41 -20.57
N LEU A 473 5.11 9.83 -19.53
CA LEU A 473 5.29 8.44 -19.13
C LEU A 473 4.90 7.49 -20.27
N VAL A 474 3.67 7.58 -20.77
CA VAL A 474 3.15 6.72 -21.85
C VAL A 474 3.99 6.86 -23.12
N ASN A 475 4.33 8.10 -23.51
CA ASN A 475 5.18 8.35 -24.66
C ASN A 475 6.57 7.73 -24.50
N CYS A 476 7.19 7.86 -23.32
CA CYS A 476 8.49 7.27 -23.05
C CYS A 476 8.47 5.74 -23.20
N VAL A 477 7.54 5.07 -22.51
CA VAL A 477 7.48 3.61 -22.51
C VAL A 477 7.12 3.07 -23.89
N ASN A 478 6.16 3.70 -24.58
CA ASN A 478 5.73 3.30 -25.92
C ASN A 478 6.80 3.59 -26.99
N LYS A 479 7.62 4.64 -26.86
CA LYS A 479 8.78 4.87 -27.75
C LYS A 479 9.96 3.95 -27.45
N GLY A 480 9.85 3.07 -26.43
CA GLY A 480 10.92 2.14 -26.08
C GLY A 480 12.10 2.80 -25.36
N LYS A 481 11.91 4.01 -24.81
CA LYS A 481 12.95 4.78 -24.12
C LYS A 481 13.01 4.40 -22.63
N THR A 482 14.15 4.67 -22.01
CA THR A 482 14.30 4.64 -20.55
C THR A 482 14.37 6.08 -20.07
N CYS A 483 13.35 6.50 -19.33
CA CYS A 483 13.26 7.84 -18.76
C CYS A 483 13.31 7.76 -17.24
N LYS A 484 13.86 8.81 -16.64
CA LYS A 484 13.89 8.99 -15.19
C LYS A 484 13.60 10.45 -14.90
N GLU A 485 12.65 10.71 -14.01
CA GLU A 485 12.23 12.05 -13.61
C GLU A 485 12.20 12.22 -12.09
#